data_AF-A0A353QDB3-F1
#
_entry.id   AF-A0A353QDB3-F1
#
_cell.length_a   1.000
_cell.length_b   1.000
_cell.length_c   1.000
_cell.angle_alpha   90.00
_cell.angle_beta   90.00
_cell.angle_gamma   90.00
#
_symmetry.space_group_name_H-M   'P 1'
#
loop_
_entity.id
_entity.type
_entity.pdbx_description
1 polymer ?
#
loop_
_entity_poly.entity_id
_entity_poly.type
_entity_poly.pdbx_seq_one_letter_code
_entity_poly.pdbx_strand_id
1 'polypeptide(L)'
;MREPLEVRIERRLQETGLPGVSFGVVAEDKLACCEAIGLADKATGERLTNRHLLQACSISKFVSAIIALCVAERYKVNMDADINNYLTSWYMPRTRRDGTGAEADTEAGAPPLKPVSLRSLLCHQAGLLDPDDSFDSLVPGESAPTLLEILGGQTRLLPQSVVPVSAPYENFAYSDAGYCVIEQVLQDITGMSFTLLAEEFLFSPLGLGAFECRFEQPL
;
A
#
# COMPACT_ATOMS: atom_id res chain seq x y z
N MET A 1 -39.37 -13.72 7.37
CA MET A 1 -37.97 -14.22 7.30
C MET A 1 -37.15 -13.22 6.51
N ARG A 2 -35.90 -12.96 6.89
CA ARG A 2 -34.99 -12.17 6.05
C ARG A 2 -34.55 -13.03 4.87
N GLU A 3 -34.37 -12.40 3.71
CA GLU A 3 -33.84 -13.06 2.51
C GLU A 3 -32.40 -13.57 2.75
N PRO A 4 -32.04 -14.77 2.25
CA PRO A 4 -30.68 -15.30 2.34
C PRO A 4 -29.65 -14.33 1.75
N LEU A 5 -28.43 -14.33 2.30
CA LEU A 5 -27.37 -13.42 1.89
C LEU A 5 -26.97 -13.65 0.42
N GLU A 6 -26.93 -14.90 0.01
CA GLU A 6 -26.54 -15.35 -1.33
C GLU A 6 -27.50 -14.81 -2.38
N VAL A 7 -28.81 -14.89 -2.12
CA VAL A 7 -29.85 -14.35 -3.02
C VAL A 7 -29.72 -12.83 -3.17
N ARG A 8 -29.40 -12.13 -2.08
CA ARG A 8 -29.15 -10.68 -2.12
C ARG A 8 -27.90 -10.36 -2.93
N ILE A 9 -26.83 -11.14 -2.78
CA ILE A 9 -25.59 -10.96 -3.53
C ILE A 9 -25.81 -11.21 -5.03
N GLU A 10 -26.47 -12.31 -5.40
CA GLU A 10 -26.77 -12.62 -6.81
C GLU A 10 -27.57 -11.50 -7.48
N ARG A 11 -28.58 -10.96 -6.79
CA ARG A 11 -29.32 -9.79 -7.28
C ARG A 11 -28.39 -8.59 -7.49
N ARG A 12 -27.49 -8.31 -6.54
CA ARG A 12 -26.56 -7.18 -6.66
C ARG A 12 -25.55 -7.37 -7.79
N LEU A 13 -25.09 -8.59 -8.05
CA LEU A 13 -24.26 -8.89 -9.22
C LEU A 13 -25.01 -8.58 -10.52
N GLN A 14 -26.29 -8.96 -10.61
CA GLN A 14 -27.13 -8.65 -11.78
C GLN A 14 -27.37 -7.14 -11.94
N GLU A 15 -27.67 -6.42 -10.85
CA GLU A 15 -27.90 -4.96 -10.87
C GLU A 15 -26.65 -4.16 -11.25
N THR A 16 -25.48 -4.59 -10.80
CA THR A 16 -24.21 -3.86 -10.99
C THR A 16 -23.43 -4.30 -12.23
N GLY A 17 -23.74 -5.47 -12.78
CA GLY A 17 -22.97 -6.07 -13.87
C GLY A 17 -21.59 -6.60 -13.45
N LEU A 18 -21.30 -6.67 -12.15
CA LEU A 18 -20.06 -7.26 -11.62
C LEU A 18 -19.99 -8.74 -12.00
N PRO A 19 -18.81 -9.25 -12.45
CA PRO A 19 -18.65 -10.64 -12.89
C PRO A 19 -18.89 -11.65 -11.77
N GLY A 20 -18.45 -11.33 -10.55
CA GLY A 20 -18.55 -12.20 -9.40
C GLY A 20 -18.04 -11.53 -8.13
N VAL A 21 -18.19 -12.23 -7.01
CA VAL A 21 -17.70 -11.81 -5.69
C VAL A 21 -17.26 -13.03 -4.88
N SER A 22 -16.16 -12.89 -4.15
CA SER A 22 -15.72 -13.82 -3.12
C SER A 22 -15.90 -13.14 -1.76
N PHE A 23 -16.48 -13.85 -0.79
CA PHE A 23 -16.72 -13.29 0.55
C PHE A 23 -16.58 -14.34 1.64
N GLY A 24 -16.23 -13.89 2.84
CA GLY A 24 -16.22 -14.70 4.06
C GLY A 24 -16.97 -13.97 5.18
N VAL A 25 -17.69 -14.72 6.00
CA VAL A 25 -18.37 -14.20 7.20
C VAL A 25 -17.70 -14.80 8.42
N VAL A 26 -17.20 -13.94 9.30
CA VAL A 26 -16.64 -14.35 10.60
C VAL A 26 -17.66 -14.01 11.69
N ALA A 27 -17.98 -14.99 12.53
CA ALA A 27 -18.85 -14.84 13.69
C ALA A 27 -18.28 -15.66 14.85
N GLU A 28 -18.26 -15.09 16.06
CA GLU A 28 -17.71 -15.75 17.26
C GLU A 28 -16.30 -16.31 17.03
N ASP A 29 -15.44 -15.50 16.40
CA ASP A 29 -14.05 -15.83 16.07
C ASP A 29 -13.88 -17.06 15.18
N LYS A 30 -14.93 -17.45 14.45
CA LYS A 30 -14.95 -18.57 13.51
C LYS A 30 -15.43 -18.13 12.15
N LEU A 31 -14.86 -18.72 11.11
CA LEU A 31 -15.35 -18.58 9.74
C LEU A 31 -16.70 -19.32 9.63
N ALA A 32 -17.80 -18.57 9.62
CA ALA A 32 -19.15 -19.08 9.50
C ALA A 32 -19.45 -19.53 8.06
N CYS A 33 -18.96 -18.79 7.07
CA CYS A 33 -18.97 -19.21 5.67
C CYS A 33 -17.85 -18.54 4.86
N CYS A 34 -17.49 -19.15 3.73
CA CYS A 34 -16.60 -18.59 2.72
C CYS A 34 -17.06 -19.10 1.35
N GLU A 35 -17.60 -18.19 0.55
CA GLU A 35 -18.29 -18.51 -0.70
C GLU A 35 -17.79 -17.60 -1.83
N ALA A 36 -17.94 -18.08 -3.05
CA ALA A 36 -17.70 -17.32 -4.26
C ALA A 36 -18.86 -17.48 -5.23
N ILE A 37 -19.37 -16.37 -5.76
CA ILE A 37 -20.54 -16.33 -6.65
C ILE A 37 -20.14 -15.60 -7.93
N GLY A 38 -20.51 -16.16 -9.08
CA GLY A 38 -20.27 -15.56 -10.40
C GLY A 38 -19.04 -16.13 -11.11
N LEU A 39 -18.40 -15.30 -11.92
CA LEU A 39 -17.31 -15.65 -12.82
C LEU A 39 -16.01 -14.95 -12.42
N ALA A 40 -14.89 -15.67 -12.53
CA ALA A 40 -13.56 -15.08 -12.46
C ALA A 40 -13.21 -14.42 -13.79
N ASP A 41 -13.64 -15.02 -14.91
CA ASP A 41 -13.41 -14.53 -16.26
C ASP A 41 -14.69 -14.65 -17.09
N LYS A 42 -15.18 -13.51 -17.59
CA LYS A 42 -16.38 -13.43 -18.43
C LYS A 42 -16.15 -13.97 -19.84
N ALA A 43 -14.94 -13.88 -20.38
CA ALA A 43 -14.60 -14.31 -21.73
C ALA A 43 -14.51 -15.84 -21.82
N THR A 44 -13.92 -16.48 -20.82
CA THR A 44 -13.81 -17.95 -20.77
C THR A 44 -15.02 -18.62 -20.10
N GLY A 45 -15.80 -17.87 -19.31
CA GLY A 45 -16.87 -18.41 -18.50
C GLY A 45 -16.37 -19.16 -17.26
N GLU A 46 -15.11 -18.95 -16.87
CA GLU A 46 -14.52 -19.56 -15.67
C GLU A 46 -15.28 -19.11 -14.42
N ARG A 47 -15.70 -20.10 -13.61
CA ARG A 47 -16.41 -19.85 -12.36
C ARG A 47 -15.45 -19.34 -11.30
N LEU A 48 -15.87 -18.30 -10.59
CA LEU A 48 -15.11 -17.80 -9.45
C LEU A 48 -15.12 -18.84 -8.33
N THR A 49 -13.97 -18.99 -7.67
CA THR A 49 -13.81 -19.83 -6.48
C THR A 49 -13.04 -19.04 -5.43
N ASN A 50 -13.10 -19.47 -4.17
CA ASN A 50 -12.31 -18.89 -3.07
C ASN A 50 -10.78 -19.15 -3.19
N ARG A 51 -10.32 -19.81 -4.26
CA ARG A 51 -8.90 -20.03 -4.57
C ARG A 51 -8.35 -19.05 -5.60
N HIS A 52 -9.20 -18.24 -6.23
CA HIS A 52 -8.73 -17.21 -7.15
C HIS A 52 -8.05 -16.09 -6.36
N LEU A 53 -6.86 -15.69 -6.81
CA LEU A 53 -6.21 -14.48 -6.33
C LEU A 53 -6.95 -13.27 -6.92
N LEU A 54 -7.30 -12.33 -6.04
CA LEU A 54 -7.93 -11.07 -6.40
C LEU A 54 -6.97 -9.94 -6.05
N GLN A 55 -6.96 -8.88 -6.85
CA GLN A 55 -6.18 -7.69 -6.56
C GLN A 55 -6.69 -7.05 -5.26
N ALA A 56 -5.86 -7.06 -4.23
CA ALA A 56 -6.21 -6.50 -2.92
C ALA A 56 -6.31 -4.96 -2.95
N CYS A 57 -5.69 -4.31 -3.96
CA CYS A 57 -5.59 -2.86 -4.07
C CYS A 57 -5.19 -2.26 -2.72
N SER A 58 -5.86 -1.21 -2.27
CA SER A 58 -5.54 -0.52 -1.01
C SER A 58 -5.74 -1.34 0.28
N ILE A 59 -6.29 -2.56 0.23
CA ILE A 59 -6.24 -3.48 1.39
C ILE A 59 -4.78 -3.83 1.71
N SER A 60 -3.87 -3.79 0.72
CA SER A 60 -2.44 -3.99 0.90
C SER A 60 -1.83 -3.04 1.94
N LYS A 61 -2.33 -1.80 2.05
CA LYS A 61 -1.86 -0.81 3.03
C LYS A 61 -2.04 -1.28 4.47
N PHE A 62 -3.13 -1.97 4.77
CA PHE A 62 -3.35 -2.52 6.11
C PHE A 62 -2.30 -3.57 6.45
N VAL A 63 -1.97 -4.44 5.50
CA VAL A 63 -0.90 -5.42 5.65
C VAL A 63 0.46 -4.73 5.80
N SER A 64 0.78 -3.76 4.95
CA SER A 64 2.03 -3.00 5.04
C SER A 64 2.17 -2.24 6.35
N ALA A 65 1.08 -1.71 6.90
CA ALA A 65 1.08 -1.05 8.20
C ALA A 65 1.40 -2.04 9.35
N ILE A 66 0.84 -3.25 9.33
CA ILE A 66 1.17 -4.29 10.33
C ILE A 66 2.65 -4.65 10.23
N ILE A 67 3.15 -4.91 9.02
CA ILE A 67 4.57 -5.23 8.79
C ILE A 67 5.47 -4.09 9.30
N ALA A 68 5.13 -2.84 9.01
CA ALA A 68 5.89 -1.68 9.48
C ALA A 68 5.97 -1.62 11.01
N LEU A 69 4.87 -1.91 11.71
CA LEU A 69 4.84 -1.95 13.17
C LEU A 69 5.68 -3.11 13.73
N CYS A 70 5.61 -4.30 13.12
CA CYS A 70 6.43 -5.44 13.51
C CYS A 70 7.94 -5.18 13.30
N VAL A 71 8.30 -4.60 12.16
CA VAL A 71 9.69 -4.18 11.88
C VAL A 71 10.13 -3.13 12.90
N ALA A 72 9.29 -2.13 13.19
CA ALA A 72 9.61 -1.11 14.16
C ALA A 72 9.87 -1.67 15.56
N GLU A 73 9.04 -2.62 16.00
CA GLU A 73 9.23 -3.31 17.28
C GLU A 73 10.51 -4.14 17.32
N ARG A 74 10.79 -4.92 16.27
CA ARG A 74 11.94 -5.83 16.20
C ARG A 74 13.27 -5.09 16.08
N TYR A 75 13.33 -4.08 15.22
CA TYR A 75 14.54 -3.32 14.91
C TYR A 75 14.67 -2.03 15.74
N LYS A 76 13.75 -1.79 16.68
CA LYS A 76 13.75 -0.62 17.59
C LYS A 76 13.75 0.71 16.83
N VAL A 77 12.95 0.77 15.77
CA VAL A 77 12.76 1.98 14.96
C VAL A 77 12.00 3.01 15.79
N ASN A 78 12.52 4.23 15.86
CA ASN A 78 11.77 5.35 16.42
C ASN A 78 10.80 5.87 15.37
N MET A 79 9.51 5.60 15.55
CA MET A 79 8.44 5.97 14.62
C MET A 79 8.31 7.48 14.38
N ASP A 80 8.85 8.30 15.28
CA ASP A 80 8.79 9.77 15.26
C ASP A 80 10.12 10.41 14.85
N ALA A 81 11.17 9.62 14.67
CA ALA A 81 12.44 10.12 14.14
C ALA A 81 12.31 10.46 12.66
N ASP A 82 13.27 11.27 12.18
CA ASP A 82 13.43 11.55 10.77
C ASP A 82 13.60 10.26 9.98
N ILE A 83 12.77 10.06 8.96
CA ILE A 83 12.78 8.88 8.10
C ILE A 83 14.13 8.71 7.38
N ASN A 84 14.82 9.82 7.11
CA ASN A 84 16.15 9.82 6.50
C ASN A 84 17.26 9.29 7.43
N ASN A 85 16.97 9.04 8.72
CA ASN A 85 17.89 8.28 9.57
C ASN A 85 17.91 6.78 9.23
N TYR A 86 16.92 6.30 8.48
CA TYR A 86 16.72 4.89 8.15
C TYR A 86 16.80 4.61 6.65
N LEU A 87 16.44 5.59 5.82
CA LEU A 87 16.61 5.49 4.37
C LEU A 87 18.10 5.57 4.00
N THR A 88 18.56 4.65 3.16
CA THR A 88 19.95 4.54 2.69
C THR A 88 20.06 4.41 1.17
N SER A 89 19.01 3.92 0.50
CA SER A 89 18.96 3.75 -0.96
C SER A 89 18.35 4.95 -1.69
N TRP A 90 17.61 5.80 -0.97
CA TRP A 90 16.95 7.00 -1.45
C TRP A 90 16.92 8.06 -0.35
N TYR A 91 16.66 9.32 -0.70
CA TYR A 91 16.55 10.41 0.27
C TYR A 91 15.17 11.05 0.16
N MET A 92 14.43 11.11 1.26
CA MET A 92 13.15 11.82 1.34
C MET A 92 13.41 13.33 1.27
N PRO A 93 12.98 14.02 0.18
CA PRO A 93 13.18 15.44 0.06
C PRO A 93 12.42 16.19 1.15
N ARG A 94 12.97 17.34 1.57
CA ARG A 94 12.29 18.26 2.47
C ARG A 94 11.64 19.36 1.66
N THR A 95 10.41 19.73 2.00
CA THR A 95 9.75 20.91 1.41
C THR A 95 10.47 22.18 1.85
N ARG A 96 10.52 23.17 0.95
CA ARG A 96 10.86 24.53 1.37
C ARG A 96 9.70 25.14 2.13
N ARG A 97 10.01 26.11 3.00
CA ARG A 97 9.03 26.76 3.86
C ARG A 97 7.96 27.57 3.11
N ASP A 98 8.27 27.97 1.89
CA ASP A 98 7.39 28.73 1.00
C ASP A 98 6.48 27.85 0.12
N GLY A 99 6.54 26.53 0.29
CA GLY A 99 5.76 25.58 -0.51
C GLY A 99 6.27 25.42 -1.95
N THR A 100 7.43 25.98 -2.30
CA THR A 100 8.00 25.88 -3.65
C THR A 100 9.12 24.84 -3.70
N GLY A 101 8.83 23.70 -4.33
CA GLY A 101 9.81 22.67 -4.67
C GLY A 101 10.46 21.92 -3.50
N ALA A 102 11.19 20.87 -3.86
CA ALA A 102 12.22 20.26 -3.03
C ALA A 102 13.56 20.93 -3.35
N GLU A 103 14.29 21.44 -2.34
CA GLU A 103 15.75 21.29 -2.29
C GLU A 103 16.42 22.03 -1.11
N ALA A 104 17.39 21.29 -0.54
CA ALA A 104 18.54 21.66 0.28
C ALA A 104 18.30 22.36 1.63
N ASP A 105 18.89 21.76 2.67
CA ASP A 105 19.06 22.24 4.05
C ASP A 105 19.83 23.59 4.16
N THR A 106 19.66 24.55 3.24
CA THR A 106 20.62 25.65 3.02
C THR A 106 20.06 27.07 3.07
N GLU A 107 18.79 27.28 3.42
CA GLU A 107 18.39 28.62 3.89
C GLU A 107 18.90 28.84 5.32
N ALA A 108 20.12 29.38 5.42
CA ALA A 108 20.77 29.72 6.67
C ALA A 108 19.86 30.62 7.53
N GLY A 109 19.31 30.04 8.61
CA GLY A 109 18.54 30.75 9.64
C GLY A 109 17.04 30.45 9.70
N ALA A 110 16.49 29.64 8.78
CA ALA A 110 15.12 29.12 8.93
C ALA A 110 15.11 27.89 9.86
N PRO A 111 14.18 27.79 10.85
CA PRO A 111 14.02 26.55 11.60
C PRO A 111 13.58 25.41 10.66
N PRO A 112 14.13 24.20 10.82
CA PRO A 112 13.82 23.07 9.96
C PRO A 112 12.33 22.73 10.04
N LEU A 113 11.72 22.38 8.90
CA LEU A 113 10.40 21.72 8.92
C LEU A 113 10.50 20.44 9.74
N LYS A 114 9.42 20.07 10.44
CA LYS A 114 9.37 18.77 11.11
C LYS A 114 9.67 17.69 10.07
N PRO A 115 10.61 16.77 10.36
CA PRO A 115 10.96 15.74 9.40
C PRO A 115 9.79 14.80 9.19
N VAL A 116 9.67 14.25 7.97
CA VAL A 116 8.78 13.12 7.71
C VAL A 116 9.23 11.96 8.58
N SER A 117 8.29 11.34 9.26
CA SER A 117 8.52 10.18 10.13
C SER A 117 7.72 8.97 9.64
N LEU A 118 8.09 7.77 10.06
CA LEU A 118 7.33 6.56 9.71
C LEU A 118 5.88 6.65 10.22
N ARG A 119 5.66 7.25 11.40
CA ARG A 119 4.32 7.54 11.92
C ARG A 119 3.54 8.46 10.99
N SER A 120 4.15 9.55 10.53
CA SER A 120 3.47 10.50 9.66
C SER A 120 3.03 9.88 8.33
N LEU A 121 3.84 8.97 7.76
CA LEU A 121 3.52 8.22 6.54
C LEU A 121 2.33 7.28 6.77
N LEU A 122 2.38 6.45 7.84
CA LEU A 122 1.30 5.52 8.19
C LEU A 122 -0.02 6.22 8.46
N CYS A 123 0.02 7.44 8.98
CA CYS A 123 -1.16 8.25 9.24
C CYS A 123 -1.67 9.05 8.02
N HIS A 124 -1.03 8.94 6.84
CA HIS A 124 -1.34 9.78 5.68
C HIS A 124 -1.24 11.29 5.99
N GLN A 125 -0.25 11.64 6.81
CA GLN A 125 -0.01 13.00 7.31
C GLN A 125 1.45 13.42 7.10
N ALA A 126 2.14 12.83 6.13
CA ALA A 126 3.51 13.20 5.77
C ALA A 126 3.58 14.43 4.85
N GLY A 127 2.43 14.98 4.44
CA GLY A 127 2.36 16.08 3.47
C GLY A 127 2.60 15.65 2.03
N LEU A 128 2.52 14.35 1.72
CA LEU A 128 2.62 13.81 0.37
C LEU A 128 1.24 13.88 -0.31
N LEU A 129 1.20 14.50 -1.49
CA LEU A 129 0.00 14.58 -2.32
C LEU A 129 0.26 13.86 -3.63
N ASP A 130 -0.56 12.86 -3.90
CA ASP A 130 -0.49 12.08 -5.12
C ASP A 130 -1.24 12.83 -6.24
N PRO A 131 -0.69 12.92 -7.46
CA PRO A 131 -1.40 13.48 -8.60
C PRO A 131 -2.69 12.72 -8.91
N ASP A 132 -3.64 13.42 -9.53
CA ASP A 132 -4.78 12.77 -10.18
C ASP A 132 -4.27 11.69 -11.16
N ASP A 133 -5.00 10.57 -11.23
CA ASP A 133 -4.72 9.43 -12.11
C ASP A 133 -3.36 8.72 -11.88
N SER A 134 -2.71 8.95 -10.73
CA SER A 134 -1.54 8.18 -10.29
C SER A 134 -1.92 6.80 -9.71
N PHE A 135 -0.97 5.87 -9.69
CA PHE A 135 -1.11 4.50 -9.17
C PHE A 135 -2.23 3.68 -9.83
N ASP A 136 -2.47 3.94 -11.13
CA ASP A 136 -3.34 3.12 -11.96
C ASP A 136 -2.75 1.70 -12.18
N SER A 137 -3.55 0.80 -12.74
CA SER A 137 -3.12 -0.57 -13.03
C SER A 137 -2.01 -0.60 -14.08
N LEU A 138 -1.10 -1.57 -13.95
CA LEU A 138 -0.16 -1.91 -15.02
C LEU A 138 -0.93 -2.36 -16.26
N VAL A 139 -0.50 -1.92 -17.44
CA VAL A 139 -1.11 -2.37 -18.70
C VAL A 139 -0.45 -3.67 -19.17
N PRO A 140 -1.17 -4.56 -19.89
CA PRO A 140 -0.58 -5.78 -20.42
C PRO A 140 0.68 -5.51 -21.26
N GLY A 141 1.79 -6.14 -20.89
CA GLY A 141 3.09 -5.97 -21.55
C GLY A 141 3.98 -4.85 -20.99
N GLU A 142 3.48 -4.06 -20.02
CA GLU A 142 4.30 -3.11 -19.24
C GLU A 142 5.11 -3.88 -18.18
N SER A 143 6.43 -3.63 -18.14
CA SER A 143 7.26 -4.13 -17.04
C SER A 143 6.91 -3.38 -15.75
N ALA A 144 6.85 -4.09 -14.62
CA ALA A 144 6.70 -3.43 -13.32
C ALA A 144 7.92 -2.53 -13.06
N PRO A 145 7.70 -1.23 -12.76
CA PRO A 145 8.81 -0.34 -12.43
C PRO A 145 9.42 -0.70 -11.08
N THR A 146 10.68 -0.35 -10.89
CA THR A 146 11.33 -0.41 -9.59
C THR A 146 10.76 0.67 -8.66
N LEU A 147 10.87 0.42 -7.36
CA LEU A 147 10.41 1.38 -6.35
C LEU A 147 11.11 2.74 -6.47
N LEU A 148 12.41 2.75 -6.80
CA LEU A 148 13.19 3.97 -7.00
C LEU A 148 12.74 4.77 -8.24
N GLU A 149 12.34 4.09 -9.33
CA GLU A 149 11.77 4.77 -10.50
C GLU A 149 10.43 5.44 -10.16
N ILE A 150 9.57 4.78 -9.36
CA ILE A 150 8.32 5.37 -8.87
C ILE A 150 8.64 6.58 -7.99
N LEU A 151 9.46 6.41 -6.95
CA LEU A 151 9.82 7.49 -6.02
C LEU A 151 10.49 8.69 -6.74
N GLY A 152 11.25 8.40 -7.79
CA GLY A 152 11.88 9.40 -8.65
C GLY A 152 10.95 10.11 -9.63
N GLY A 153 9.71 9.65 -9.80
CA GLY A 153 8.77 10.26 -10.74
C GLY A 153 8.98 9.86 -12.20
N GLN A 154 9.65 8.73 -12.45
CA GLN A 154 10.13 8.32 -13.77
C GLN A 154 9.15 7.39 -14.49
N THR A 155 7.94 7.23 -13.95
CA THR A 155 6.96 6.23 -14.39
C THR A 155 5.64 6.88 -14.78
N ARG A 156 4.82 6.15 -15.55
CA ARG A 156 3.42 6.54 -15.78
C ARG A 156 2.60 6.52 -14.49
N LEU A 157 2.90 5.56 -13.60
CA LEU A 157 2.19 5.38 -12.33
C LEU A 157 2.36 6.57 -11.40
N LEU A 158 3.52 7.22 -11.45
CA LEU A 158 3.78 8.45 -10.74
C LEU A 158 4.72 9.33 -11.59
N PRO A 159 4.21 10.32 -12.33
CA PRO A 159 4.99 11.16 -13.24
C PRO A 159 5.61 12.39 -12.56
N GLN A 160 5.83 12.32 -11.25
CA GLN A 160 6.50 13.37 -10.47
C GLN A 160 7.27 12.76 -9.31
N SER A 161 8.42 13.34 -8.94
CA SER A 161 9.19 12.84 -7.80
C SER A 161 8.41 13.02 -6.50
N VAL A 162 8.58 12.09 -5.56
CA VAL A 162 7.95 12.15 -4.25
C VAL A 162 8.58 13.27 -3.43
N VAL A 163 7.80 14.33 -3.20
CA VAL A 163 8.19 15.52 -2.45
C VAL A 163 7.01 15.93 -1.57
N PRO A 164 7.21 16.18 -0.27
CA PRO A 164 6.15 16.72 0.56
C PRO A 164 5.81 18.16 0.13
N VAL A 165 4.53 18.52 0.14
CA VAL A 165 4.02 19.86 -0.21
C VAL A 165 3.57 20.67 1.01
N SER A 166 3.55 20.04 2.19
CA SER A 166 3.22 20.66 3.48
C SER A 166 3.97 19.96 4.61
N ALA A 167 4.01 20.57 5.79
CA ALA A 167 4.71 19.96 6.92
C ALA A 167 3.91 18.75 7.45
N PRO A 168 4.59 17.74 8.05
CA PRO A 168 3.90 16.62 8.67
C PRO A 168 2.87 17.07 9.71
N TYR A 169 1.72 16.40 9.73
CA TYR A 169 0.57 16.66 10.59
C TYR A 169 -0.20 17.96 10.35
N GLU A 170 0.12 18.74 9.30
CA GLU A 170 -0.71 19.90 8.93
C GLU A 170 -2.04 19.47 8.29
N ASN A 171 -2.00 18.46 7.41
CA ASN A 171 -3.17 17.97 6.70
C ASN A 171 -3.15 16.44 6.59
N PHE A 172 -4.34 15.86 6.40
CA PHE A 172 -4.49 14.48 5.94
C PHE A 172 -4.55 14.46 4.41
N ALA A 173 -3.73 13.63 3.78
CA ALA A 173 -3.76 13.36 2.34
C ALA A 173 -3.52 11.87 2.13
N TYR A 174 -4.54 11.16 1.64
CA TYR A 174 -4.41 9.76 1.27
C TYR A 174 -3.35 9.65 0.15
N SER A 175 -2.36 8.79 0.36
CA SER A 175 -1.17 8.73 -0.49
C SER A 175 -0.65 7.30 -0.60
N ASP A 176 -0.69 6.77 -1.82
CA ASP A 176 -0.01 5.58 -2.28
C ASP A 176 1.51 5.79 -2.33
N ALA A 177 1.97 6.98 -2.74
CA ALA A 177 3.39 7.33 -2.71
C ALA A 177 3.99 7.24 -1.29
N GLY A 178 3.20 7.60 -0.27
CA GLY A 178 3.59 7.41 1.13
C GLY A 178 3.83 5.93 1.50
N TYR A 179 3.08 5.01 0.90
CA TYR A 179 3.30 3.57 1.09
C TYR A 179 4.48 3.04 0.28
N CYS A 180 4.82 3.64 -0.86
CA CYS A 180 6.10 3.38 -1.54
C CYS A 180 7.30 3.78 -0.66
N VAL A 181 7.20 4.90 0.06
CA VAL A 181 8.26 5.32 1.00
C VAL A 181 8.34 4.37 2.20
N ILE A 182 7.19 3.93 2.73
CA ILE A 182 7.14 2.90 3.79
C ILE A 182 7.82 1.63 3.29
N GLU A 183 7.49 1.14 2.10
CA GLU A 183 8.14 -0.03 1.52
C GLU A 183 9.67 0.18 1.45
N GLN A 184 10.13 1.32 0.93
CA GLN A 184 11.56 1.58 0.76
C GLN A 184 12.31 1.59 2.09
N VAL A 185 11.77 2.26 3.11
CA VAL A 185 12.45 2.36 4.41
C VAL A 185 12.49 1.01 5.13
N LEU A 186 11.45 0.18 4.99
CA LEU A 186 11.47 -1.16 5.59
C LEU A 186 12.50 -2.07 4.92
N GLN A 187 12.65 -1.97 3.59
CA GLN A 187 13.69 -2.69 2.86
C GLN A 187 15.09 -2.20 3.29
N ASP A 188 15.30 -0.89 3.44
CA ASP A 188 16.59 -0.33 3.86
C ASP A 188 16.96 -0.71 5.31
N ILE A 189 15.99 -0.76 6.23
CA ILE A 189 16.21 -1.16 7.63
C ILE A 189 16.62 -2.63 7.73
N THR A 190 16.00 -3.49 6.92
CA THR A 190 16.08 -4.95 7.10
C THR A 190 17.01 -5.65 6.11
N GLY A 191 17.28 -5.02 4.97
CA GLY A 191 17.96 -5.64 3.83
C GLY A 191 17.12 -6.69 3.10
N MET A 192 15.83 -6.81 3.41
CA MET A 192 14.90 -7.79 2.83
C MET A 192 14.01 -7.12 1.78
N SER A 193 13.58 -7.87 0.76
CA SER A 193 12.52 -7.39 -0.14
C SER A 193 11.18 -7.34 0.59
N PHE A 194 10.24 -6.52 0.10
CA PHE A 194 8.92 -6.45 0.72
C PHE A 194 8.16 -7.78 0.72
N THR A 195 8.31 -8.59 -0.32
CA THR A 195 7.76 -9.96 -0.36
C THR A 195 8.27 -10.82 0.80
N LEU A 196 9.58 -10.75 1.10
CA LEU A 196 10.16 -11.49 2.21
C LEU A 196 9.71 -10.93 3.57
N LEU A 197 9.52 -9.61 3.67
CA LEU A 197 8.96 -8.99 4.88
C LEU A 197 7.51 -9.45 5.13
N ALA A 198 6.67 -9.50 4.10
CA ALA A 198 5.30 -9.98 4.23
C ALA A 198 5.26 -11.45 4.65
N GLU A 199 6.15 -12.28 4.09
CA GLU A 199 6.28 -13.67 4.47
C GLU A 199 6.72 -13.84 5.93
N GLU A 200 7.81 -13.19 6.34
CA GLU A 200 8.39 -13.34 7.67
C GLU A 200 7.50 -12.77 8.78
N PHE A 201 6.92 -11.58 8.58
CA PHE A 201 6.24 -10.85 9.64
C PHE A 201 4.72 -11.07 9.68
N LEU A 202 4.12 -11.60 8.62
CA LEU A 202 2.66 -11.78 8.57
C LEU A 202 2.21 -13.14 8.09
N PHE A 203 2.62 -13.58 6.89
CA PHE A 203 2.04 -14.78 6.28
C PHE A 203 2.46 -16.05 6.99
N SER A 204 3.77 -16.29 7.18
CA SER A 204 4.26 -17.46 7.90
C SER A 204 3.73 -17.56 9.34
N PRO A 205 3.73 -16.49 10.17
CA PRO A 205 3.14 -16.52 11.52
C PRO A 205 1.65 -16.86 11.55
N LEU A 206 0.90 -16.51 10.51
CA LEU A 206 -0.53 -16.81 10.38
C LEU A 206 -0.82 -18.12 9.65
N GLY A 207 0.22 -18.81 9.16
CA GLY A 207 0.09 -20.03 8.36
C GLY A 207 -0.55 -19.79 6.98
N LEU A 208 -0.45 -18.57 6.45
CA LEU A 208 -0.93 -18.21 5.12
C LEU A 208 0.14 -18.58 4.09
N GLY A 209 -0.24 -19.36 3.08
CA GLY A 209 0.65 -19.77 2.01
C GLY A 209 0.54 -18.90 0.75
N ALA A 210 1.51 -19.08 -0.16
CA ALA A 210 1.54 -18.34 -1.41
C ALA A 210 0.28 -18.53 -2.29
N PHE A 211 -0.49 -19.60 -2.15
CA PHE A 211 -1.74 -19.76 -2.91
C PHE A 211 -2.91 -18.92 -2.36
N GLU A 212 -2.71 -18.25 -1.22
CA GLU A 212 -3.72 -17.48 -0.52
C GLU A 212 -3.39 -15.98 -0.53
N CYS A 213 -2.12 -15.62 -0.37
CA CYS A 213 -1.65 -14.22 -0.36
C CYS A 213 -0.25 -14.10 -0.97
N ARG A 214 -0.02 -13.07 -1.81
CA ARG A 214 1.30 -12.69 -2.34
C ARG A 214 1.39 -11.17 -2.49
N PHE A 215 2.62 -10.64 -2.37
CA PHE A 215 2.96 -9.25 -2.69
C PHE A 215 3.74 -9.09 -4.00
N GLU A 216 4.03 -10.19 -4.70
CA GLU A 216 4.72 -10.16 -5.99
C GLU A 216 3.86 -9.48 -7.07
N GLN A 217 4.50 -8.65 -7.89
CA GLN A 217 3.91 -8.02 -9.07
C GLN A 217 4.90 -8.05 -10.25
N PRO A 218 4.43 -8.18 -11.50
CA PRO A 218 3.04 -8.49 -11.90
C PRO A 218 2.68 -9.96 -11.64
N LEU A 219 1.38 -10.26 -11.57
CA LEU A 219 0.84 -11.64 -11.47
C LEU A 219 0.57 -12.24 -12.86
#